data_AF-A0A2A2PTT7-F1
#
_entry.id   AF-A0A2A2PTT7-F1
#
_cell.length_a   1.000
_cell.length_b   1.000
_cell.length_c   1.000
_cell.angle_alpha   90.00
_cell.angle_beta   90.00
_cell.angle_gamma   90.00
#
_symmetry.space_group_name_H-M   'P 1'
#
loop_
_entity.id
_entity.type
_entity.pdbx_description
1 polymer ?
#
loop_
_entity_poly.entity_id
_entity_poly.type
_entity_poly.pdbx_seq_one_letter_code
_entity_poly.pdbx_strand_id
1 'polypeptide(L)'
;MREWKWLVTSWDGFDREAGLRQIRSSQSIERLASIIVRLNDWVPQVRAAARDAFADYLTPEYGPWLIAKTPAILALEQRRREDHGATIQKLEALLARPECLAQTTAAFETSRGACTRLFFRVLAQTKRADELEAFLVASLHHADFSVRRAALGRAMALPLATAQKAIAYGLASNSSILRRLSFLQAIELQTDRTRMIEDFLTDPSSAARSTALWAARKYGVDPLQVLQARLAGEIPATKARWLGVLGLAQSLGMAIPQGWMNAALSQNSGEVRALVLSLEGEGRPDLLIVAIADPSRPVFEAGVRGLRPQPWKVIESAFSAQLETLWPALTASRRQALLELMPKWTQAGYLLQQLSRTPAEPSVLEQLRAWVYGQTYSITDRETSESERARVVAKLTALERDGTLPTGSIARLI
;
A
#
# COMPACT_ATOMS: atom_id res chain seq x y z
N MET A 1 -46.46 20.28 -22.53
CA MET A 1 -45.15 20.67 -21.95
C MET A 1 -44.31 19.40 -21.87
N ARG A 2 -43.06 19.38 -22.35
CA ARG A 2 -42.21 18.17 -22.25
C ARG A 2 -41.89 17.88 -20.77
N GLU A 3 -41.77 16.61 -20.42
CA GLU A 3 -41.47 16.20 -19.04
C GLU A 3 -40.02 16.54 -18.67
N TRP A 4 -39.81 16.96 -17.41
CA TRP A 4 -38.49 17.36 -16.92
C TRP A 4 -37.45 16.24 -17.06
N LYS A 5 -37.83 14.96 -16.89
CA LYS A 5 -36.94 13.80 -16.99
C LYS A 5 -36.28 13.70 -18.36
N TRP A 6 -37.08 13.91 -19.41
CA TRP A 6 -36.60 13.92 -20.78
C TRP A 6 -35.65 15.09 -21.02
N LEU A 7 -36.04 16.29 -20.55
CA LEU A 7 -35.25 17.50 -20.74
C LEU A 7 -33.86 17.41 -20.07
N VAL A 8 -33.78 16.99 -18.81
CA VAL A 8 -32.48 16.91 -18.07
C VAL A 8 -31.54 15.82 -18.57
N THR A 9 -32.04 14.89 -19.38
CA THR A 9 -31.25 13.82 -20.02
C THR A 9 -31.02 14.05 -21.51
N SER A 10 -31.55 15.15 -22.08
CA SER A 10 -31.39 15.50 -23.49
C SER A 10 -29.91 15.69 -23.87
N TRP A 11 -29.61 15.43 -25.14
CA TRP A 11 -28.30 15.72 -25.73
C TRP A 11 -28.07 17.24 -25.88
N ASP A 12 -29.14 18.03 -26.00
CA ASP A 12 -29.07 19.48 -26.13
C ASP A 12 -28.89 20.17 -24.75
N GLY A 13 -27.93 21.08 -24.67
CA GLY A 13 -27.67 21.88 -23.47
C GLY A 13 -28.81 22.84 -23.12
N PHE A 14 -29.53 23.37 -24.11
CA PHE A 14 -30.68 24.24 -23.88
C PHE A 14 -31.84 23.48 -23.24
N ASP A 15 -32.13 22.28 -23.75
CA ASP A 15 -33.12 21.38 -23.16
C ASP A 15 -32.75 21.00 -21.72
N ARG A 16 -31.48 20.65 -21.46
CA ARG A 16 -31.03 20.31 -20.10
C ARG A 16 -31.16 21.48 -19.14
N GLU A 17 -30.77 22.69 -19.57
CA GLU A 17 -30.93 23.90 -18.76
C GLU A 17 -32.41 24.19 -18.49
N ALA A 18 -33.28 24.12 -19.50
CA ALA A 18 -34.73 24.28 -19.34
C ALA A 18 -35.32 23.21 -18.40
N GLY A 19 -34.86 21.97 -18.52
CA GLY A 19 -35.23 20.87 -17.64
C GLY A 19 -34.85 21.13 -16.18
N LEU A 20 -33.65 21.68 -15.93
CA LEU A 20 -33.20 22.07 -14.60
C LEU A 20 -33.95 23.27 -14.04
N ARG A 21 -34.49 24.17 -14.87
CA ARG A 21 -35.41 25.21 -14.39
C ARG A 21 -36.77 24.61 -14.03
N GLN A 22 -37.29 23.69 -14.84
CA GLN A 22 -38.58 23.04 -14.60
C GLN A 22 -38.55 22.11 -13.38
N ILE A 23 -37.43 21.44 -13.10
CA ILE A 23 -37.28 20.50 -11.99
C ILE A 23 -37.44 21.16 -10.62
N ARG A 24 -37.27 22.49 -10.54
CA ARG A 24 -37.40 23.28 -9.29
C ARG A 24 -38.85 23.48 -8.83
N SER A 25 -39.83 23.16 -9.68
CA SER A 25 -41.26 23.29 -9.38
C SER A 25 -41.75 22.37 -8.25
N SER A 26 -41.02 21.31 -7.93
CA SER A 26 -41.27 20.44 -6.79
C SER A 26 -40.04 19.62 -6.44
N GLN A 27 -39.90 19.26 -5.16
CA GLN A 27 -38.75 18.54 -4.64
C GLN A 27 -39.07 17.04 -4.51
N SER A 28 -38.16 16.21 -5.01
CA SER A 28 -38.15 14.77 -4.74
C SER A 28 -36.72 14.24 -4.72
N ILE A 29 -36.51 13.06 -4.13
CA ILE A 29 -35.18 12.42 -4.12
C ILE A 29 -34.70 12.00 -5.53
N GLU A 30 -35.63 11.70 -6.44
CA GLU A 30 -35.32 11.38 -7.85
C GLU A 30 -34.84 12.63 -8.60
N ARG A 31 -35.48 13.77 -8.33
CA ARG A 31 -35.09 15.06 -8.88
C ARG A 31 -33.72 15.48 -8.37
N LEU A 32 -33.45 15.32 -7.07
CA LEU A 32 -32.13 15.55 -6.47
C LEU A 32 -31.04 14.71 -7.15
N ALA A 33 -31.31 13.43 -7.40
CA ALA A 33 -30.36 12.56 -8.09
C ALA A 33 -30.02 13.10 -9.49
N SER A 34 -31.03 13.57 -10.24
CA SER A 34 -30.83 14.13 -11.58
C SER A 34 -30.03 15.43 -11.55
N ILE A 35 -30.29 16.30 -10.57
CA ILE A 35 -29.53 17.55 -10.35
C ILE A 35 -28.06 17.23 -10.05
N ILE A 36 -27.78 16.28 -9.15
CA ILE A 36 -26.40 15.92 -8.78
C ILE A 36 -25.59 15.49 -10.00
N VAL A 37 -26.17 14.73 -10.92
CA VAL A 37 -25.50 14.35 -12.17
C VAL A 37 -25.14 15.58 -13.00
N ARG A 38 -26.02 16.59 -13.04
CA ARG A 38 -25.84 17.82 -13.82
C ARG A 38 -24.92 18.85 -13.17
N LEU A 39 -24.59 18.72 -11.88
CA LEU A 39 -23.56 19.55 -11.24
C LEU A 39 -22.21 19.46 -11.97
N ASN A 40 -21.92 18.33 -12.62
CA ASN A 40 -20.69 18.14 -13.40
C ASN A 40 -20.95 18.04 -14.93
N ASP A 41 -21.99 18.72 -15.42
CA ASP A 41 -22.31 18.81 -16.85
C ASP A 41 -21.16 19.47 -17.64
N TRP A 42 -21.01 19.12 -18.93
CA TRP A 42 -19.99 19.73 -19.79
C TRP A 42 -20.29 21.21 -20.14
N VAL A 43 -21.56 21.63 -20.09
CA VAL A 43 -22.01 22.99 -20.44
C VAL A 43 -22.04 23.84 -19.16
N PRO A 44 -21.30 24.96 -19.09
CA PRO A 44 -21.25 25.81 -17.89
C PRO A 44 -22.61 26.32 -17.41
N GLN A 45 -23.51 26.69 -18.33
CA GLN A 45 -24.86 27.20 -18.03
C GLN A 45 -25.72 26.11 -17.37
N VAL A 46 -25.60 24.87 -17.84
CA VAL A 46 -26.30 23.72 -17.24
C VAL A 46 -25.77 23.45 -15.83
N ARG A 47 -24.46 23.57 -15.59
CA ARG A 47 -23.89 23.47 -14.22
C ARG A 47 -24.41 24.58 -13.31
N ALA A 48 -24.47 25.81 -13.80
CA ALA A 48 -25.03 26.93 -13.04
C ALA A 48 -26.49 26.68 -12.65
N ALA A 49 -27.34 26.29 -13.61
CA ALA A 49 -28.73 25.92 -13.34
C ALA A 49 -28.85 24.73 -12.36
N ALA A 50 -27.93 23.76 -12.43
CA ALA A 50 -27.90 22.63 -11.50
C ALA A 50 -27.52 23.07 -10.08
N ARG A 51 -26.59 24.03 -9.92
CA ARG A 51 -26.25 24.60 -8.61
C ARG A 51 -27.44 25.35 -8.00
N ASP A 52 -28.16 26.13 -8.80
CA ASP A 52 -29.36 26.82 -8.35
C ASP A 52 -30.45 25.84 -7.93
N ALA A 53 -30.69 24.79 -8.73
CA ALA A 53 -31.63 23.74 -8.39
C ALA A 53 -31.20 22.92 -7.16
N PHE A 54 -29.90 22.69 -6.98
CA PHE A 54 -29.37 22.01 -5.79
C PHE A 54 -29.52 22.87 -4.53
N ALA A 55 -29.41 24.19 -4.66
CA ALA A 55 -29.58 25.10 -3.53
C ALA A 55 -30.99 25.03 -2.92
N ASP A 56 -32.01 24.72 -3.71
CA ASP A 56 -33.38 24.51 -3.20
C ASP A 56 -33.48 23.30 -2.24
N TYR A 57 -32.54 22.35 -2.32
CA TYR A 57 -32.47 21.21 -1.40
C TYR A 57 -31.68 21.50 -0.13
N LEU A 58 -30.98 22.64 -0.04
CA LEU A 58 -30.15 23.00 1.12
C LEU A 58 -30.98 23.55 2.28
N THR A 59 -31.98 22.79 2.71
CA THR A 59 -32.83 23.07 3.87
C THR A 59 -32.95 21.81 4.74
N PRO A 60 -33.21 21.94 6.06
CA PRO A 60 -33.26 20.77 6.95
C PRO A 60 -34.34 19.76 6.59
N GLU A 61 -35.44 20.21 5.97
CA GLU A 61 -36.53 19.38 5.46
C GLU A 61 -36.00 18.25 4.55
N TYR A 62 -35.00 18.56 3.71
CA TYR A 62 -34.42 17.60 2.77
C TYR A 62 -33.14 16.95 3.27
N GLY A 63 -32.75 17.17 4.53
CA GLY A 63 -31.59 16.56 5.17
C GLY A 63 -31.49 15.05 4.97
N PRO A 64 -32.57 14.25 5.19
CA PRO A 64 -32.54 12.81 4.95
C PRO A 64 -32.20 12.43 3.50
N TRP A 65 -32.70 13.18 2.51
CA TRP A 65 -32.42 12.91 1.10
C TRP A 65 -30.99 13.28 0.73
N LEU A 66 -30.47 14.38 1.27
CA LEU A 66 -29.08 14.77 1.09
C LEU A 66 -28.12 13.76 1.72
N ILE A 67 -28.40 13.28 2.93
CA ILE A 67 -27.64 12.19 3.58
C ILE A 67 -27.63 10.94 2.71
N ALA A 68 -28.79 10.53 2.20
CA ALA A 68 -28.90 9.37 1.31
C ALA A 68 -28.14 9.54 -0.02
N LYS A 69 -27.97 10.79 -0.48
CA LYS A 69 -27.23 11.13 -1.71
C LYS A 69 -25.79 11.57 -1.48
N THR A 70 -25.30 11.64 -0.24
CA THR A 70 -23.90 11.97 0.07
C THR A 70 -22.88 11.17 -0.73
N PRO A 71 -23.03 9.84 -0.98
CA PRO A 71 -22.09 9.11 -1.84
C PRO A 71 -21.98 9.69 -3.26
N ALA A 72 -23.11 10.07 -3.86
CA ALA A 72 -23.14 10.65 -5.20
C ALA A 72 -22.59 12.08 -5.22
N ILE A 73 -22.85 12.86 -4.16
CA ILE A 73 -22.32 14.22 -4.01
C ILE A 73 -20.80 14.19 -3.84
N LEU A 74 -20.26 13.31 -2.98
CA LEU A 74 -18.82 13.17 -2.78
C LEU A 74 -18.09 12.62 -4.01
N ALA A 75 -18.78 11.82 -4.85
CA ALA A 75 -18.20 11.38 -6.13
C ALA A 75 -17.91 12.55 -7.09
N LEU A 76 -18.48 13.75 -6.86
CA LEU A 76 -18.17 14.95 -7.62
C LEU A 76 -16.74 15.45 -7.36
N GLU A 77 -16.14 15.21 -6.18
CA GLU A 77 -14.76 15.62 -5.87
C GLU A 77 -13.72 15.02 -6.83
N GLN A 78 -14.03 13.85 -7.40
CA GLN A 78 -13.15 13.18 -8.37
C GLN A 78 -13.33 13.70 -9.79
N ARG A 79 -14.26 14.64 -10.02
CA ARG A 79 -14.57 15.19 -11.33
C ARG A 79 -13.89 16.54 -11.51
N ARG A 80 -13.25 16.74 -12.66
CA ARG A 80 -12.35 17.87 -12.92
C ARG A 80 -12.97 19.03 -13.70
N ARG A 81 -14.28 19.01 -13.98
CA ARG A 81 -14.91 20.05 -14.83
C ARG A 81 -15.27 21.32 -14.07
N GLU A 82 -15.28 21.25 -12.74
CA GLU A 82 -15.54 22.36 -11.83
C GLU A 82 -15.00 22.01 -10.45
N ASP A 83 -14.71 23.02 -9.64
CA ASP A 83 -14.44 22.84 -8.21
C ASP A 83 -15.77 22.66 -7.44
N HIS A 84 -16.02 21.43 -7.01
CA HIS A 84 -17.23 21.07 -6.24
C HIS A 84 -17.09 21.30 -4.74
N GLY A 85 -15.95 21.83 -4.27
CA GLY A 85 -15.68 22.08 -2.85
C GLY A 85 -16.73 22.99 -2.21
N ALA A 86 -17.16 24.05 -2.89
CA ALA A 86 -18.18 24.98 -2.39
C ALA A 86 -19.55 24.30 -2.18
N THR A 87 -19.94 23.38 -3.06
CA THR A 87 -21.18 22.60 -2.93
C THR A 87 -21.13 21.69 -1.71
N ILE A 88 -19.97 21.04 -1.48
CA ILE A 88 -19.77 20.15 -0.34
C ILE A 88 -19.72 20.93 0.97
N GLN A 89 -19.08 22.10 1.00
CA GLN A 89 -19.09 22.97 2.17
C GLN A 89 -20.51 23.41 2.56
N LYS A 90 -21.34 23.74 1.57
CA LYS A 90 -22.77 24.06 1.81
C LYS A 90 -23.55 22.85 2.36
N LEU A 91 -23.29 21.65 1.86
CA LEU A 91 -23.85 20.42 2.42
C LEU A 91 -23.41 20.22 3.87
N GLU A 92 -22.12 20.36 4.17
CA GLU A 92 -21.58 20.23 5.53
C GLU A 92 -22.23 21.24 6.49
N ALA A 93 -22.35 22.50 6.06
CA ALA A 93 -23.00 23.56 6.84
C ALA A 93 -24.48 23.25 7.13
N LEU A 94 -25.21 22.69 6.15
CA LEU A 94 -26.58 22.26 6.37
C LEU A 94 -26.67 21.12 7.38
N LEU A 95 -25.86 20.08 7.20
CA LEU A 95 -25.87 18.89 8.06
C LEU A 95 -25.40 19.21 9.49
N ALA A 96 -24.65 20.30 9.67
CA ALA A 96 -24.24 20.82 10.96
C ALA A 96 -25.36 21.53 11.74
N ARG A 97 -26.51 21.81 11.11
CA ARG A 97 -27.64 22.46 11.79
C ARG A 97 -28.29 21.53 12.82
N PRO A 98 -28.80 22.06 13.94
CA PRO A 98 -29.45 21.28 15.00
C PRO A 98 -30.52 20.31 14.49
N GLU A 99 -31.33 20.73 13.52
CA GLU A 99 -32.44 19.97 12.95
C GLU A 99 -31.98 18.73 12.17
N CYS A 100 -30.70 18.67 11.75
CA CYS A 100 -30.12 17.56 11.00
C CYS A 100 -29.17 16.67 11.84
N LEU A 101 -28.87 17.03 13.09
CA LEU A 101 -27.82 16.35 13.87
C LEU A 101 -28.17 14.91 14.22
N ALA A 102 -29.43 14.61 14.50
CA ALA A 102 -29.87 13.25 14.84
C ALA A 102 -29.65 12.31 13.64
N GLN A 103 -30.09 12.72 12.45
CA GLN A 103 -29.93 11.96 11.22
C GLN A 103 -28.46 11.87 10.79
N THR A 104 -27.69 12.95 10.97
CA THR A 104 -26.25 12.95 10.70
C THR A 104 -25.48 11.99 11.62
N THR A 105 -25.88 11.91 12.89
CA THR A 105 -25.32 10.96 13.86
C THR A 105 -25.61 9.52 13.45
N ALA A 106 -26.86 9.19 13.14
CA ALA A 106 -27.23 7.86 12.64
C ALA A 106 -26.50 7.49 11.34
N ALA A 107 -26.30 8.46 10.45
CA ALA A 107 -25.55 8.27 9.21
C ALA A 107 -24.05 8.02 9.48
N PHE A 108 -23.45 8.72 10.44
CA PHE A 108 -22.05 8.50 10.83
C PHE A 108 -21.80 7.06 11.30
N GLU A 109 -22.69 6.52 12.12
CA GLU A 109 -22.58 5.17 12.70
C GLU A 109 -22.68 4.05 11.65
N THR A 110 -23.42 4.28 10.57
CA THR A 110 -23.70 3.26 9.53
C THR A 110 -22.86 3.43 8.26
N SER A 111 -22.22 4.59 8.09
CA SER A 111 -21.45 4.92 6.89
C SER A 111 -20.01 4.40 6.91
N ARG A 112 -19.40 4.35 5.72
CA ARG A 112 -17.97 4.00 5.55
C ARG A 112 -17.29 4.96 4.57
N GLY A 113 -15.96 4.96 4.57
CA GLY A 113 -15.16 5.70 3.58
C GLY A 113 -15.38 7.21 3.59
N ALA A 114 -15.60 7.81 2.42
CA ALA A 114 -15.70 9.26 2.29
C ALA A 114 -16.90 9.84 3.05
N CYS A 115 -18.03 9.12 3.09
CA CYS A 115 -19.23 9.55 3.79
C CYS A 115 -19.03 9.64 5.31
N THR A 116 -18.50 8.59 5.95
CA THR A 116 -18.24 8.62 7.41
C THR A 116 -17.23 9.72 7.77
N ARG A 117 -16.24 10.00 6.90
CA ARG A 117 -15.30 11.11 7.10
C ARG A 117 -15.98 12.48 7.03
N LEU A 118 -16.90 12.69 6.10
CA LEU A 118 -17.69 13.93 6.04
C LEU A 118 -18.57 14.07 7.29
N PHE A 119 -19.31 13.03 7.67
CA PHE A 119 -20.17 13.09 8.85
C PHE A 119 -19.37 13.27 10.15
N PHE A 120 -18.20 12.63 10.29
CA PHE A 120 -17.28 12.91 11.39
C PHE A 120 -16.89 14.38 11.44
N ARG A 121 -16.49 14.96 10.30
CA ARG A 121 -16.15 16.39 10.24
C ARG A 121 -17.31 17.22 10.74
N VAL A 122 -18.50 17.03 10.17
CA VAL A 122 -19.74 17.77 10.53
C VAL A 122 -20.04 17.64 12.02
N LEU A 123 -20.11 16.44 12.57
CA LEU A 123 -20.44 16.23 13.98
C LEU A 123 -19.40 16.86 14.90
N ALA A 124 -18.11 16.75 14.57
CA ALA A 124 -17.05 17.30 15.39
C ALA A 124 -17.02 18.84 15.42
N GLN A 125 -17.65 19.55 14.48
CA GLN A 125 -17.76 21.03 14.51
C GLN A 125 -18.94 21.49 15.37
N THR A 126 -19.93 20.63 15.59
CA THR A 126 -21.20 21.00 16.23
C THR A 126 -21.22 20.67 17.72
N LYS A 127 -20.28 19.86 18.21
CA LYS A 127 -20.21 19.50 19.63
C LYS A 127 -19.74 20.68 20.48
N ARG A 128 -20.35 20.84 21.65
CA ARG A 128 -19.83 21.68 22.73
C ARG A 128 -18.52 21.10 23.28
N ALA A 129 -17.74 21.87 24.02
CA ALA A 129 -16.40 21.43 24.47
C ALA A 129 -16.44 20.13 25.30
N ASP A 130 -17.41 19.98 26.20
CA ASP A 130 -17.66 18.80 27.02
C ASP A 130 -18.03 17.57 26.18
N GLU A 131 -18.93 17.74 25.21
CA GLU A 131 -19.37 16.67 24.30
C GLU A 131 -18.30 16.30 23.26
N LEU A 132 -17.46 17.27 22.88
CA LEU A 132 -16.42 17.10 21.88
C LEU A 132 -15.35 16.14 22.40
N GLU A 133 -14.91 16.30 23.66
CA GLU A 133 -13.96 15.35 24.27
C GLU A 133 -14.48 13.92 24.19
N ALA A 134 -15.70 13.66 24.67
CA ALA A 134 -16.29 12.33 24.67
C ALA A 134 -16.41 11.77 23.24
N PHE A 135 -16.86 12.60 22.29
CA PHE A 135 -16.99 12.23 20.89
C PHE A 135 -15.65 11.87 20.23
N LEU A 136 -14.60 12.67 20.47
CA LEU A 136 -13.28 12.40 19.91
C LEU A 136 -12.67 11.14 20.51
N VAL A 137 -12.77 10.95 21.83
CA VAL A 137 -12.29 9.73 22.51
C VAL A 137 -12.98 8.49 21.96
N ALA A 138 -14.30 8.51 21.79
CA ALA A 138 -15.02 7.41 21.16
C ALA A 138 -14.56 7.17 19.69
N SER A 139 -14.35 8.25 18.95
CA SER A 139 -13.93 8.20 17.53
C SER A 139 -12.51 7.64 17.33
N LEU A 140 -11.67 7.65 18.35
CA LEU A 140 -10.36 6.98 18.31
C LEU A 140 -10.49 5.46 18.12
N HIS A 141 -11.62 4.86 18.51
CA HIS A 141 -11.91 3.44 18.33
C HIS A 141 -12.67 3.11 17.02
N HIS A 142 -12.88 4.10 16.16
CA HIS A 142 -13.67 3.91 14.94
C HIS A 142 -12.98 2.97 13.94
N ALA A 143 -13.78 2.20 13.17
CA ALA A 143 -13.26 1.24 12.20
C ALA A 143 -12.49 1.94 11.05
N ASP A 144 -12.94 3.12 10.61
CA ASP A 144 -12.26 3.93 9.60
C ASP A 144 -10.99 4.60 10.19
N PHE A 145 -9.83 4.26 9.64
CA PHE A 145 -8.54 4.80 10.07
C PHE A 145 -8.43 6.33 9.96
N SER A 146 -9.04 6.93 8.93
CA SER A 146 -8.97 8.38 8.72
C SER A 146 -9.79 9.13 9.77
N VAL A 147 -10.90 8.55 10.22
CA VAL A 147 -11.66 9.07 11.36
C VAL A 147 -10.80 9.05 12.62
N ARG A 148 -10.14 7.93 12.93
CA ARG A 148 -9.23 7.83 14.09
C ARG A 148 -8.11 8.86 14.04
N ARG A 149 -7.48 9.02 12.87
CA ARG A 149 -6.42 10.02 12.66
C ARG A 149 -6.93 11.45 12.84
N ALA A 150 -8.11 11.77 12.30
CA ALA A 150 -8.70 13.09 12.44
C ALA A 150 -9.13 13.37 13.88
N ALA A 151 -9.63 12.36 14.59
CA ALA A 151 -9.97 12.45 16.00
C ALA A 151 -8.73 12.72 16.87
N LEU A 152 -7.63 12.00 16.64
CA LEU A 152 -6.36 12.26 17.30
C LEU A 152 -5.88 13.70 17.06
N GLY A 153 -5.89 14.15 15.80
CA GLY A 153 -5.46 15.52 15.46
C GLY A 153 -6.30 16.61 16.14
N ARG A 154 -7.63 16.45 16.17
CA ARG A 154 -8.52 17.39 16.88
C ARG A 154 -8.34 17.34 18.39
N ALA A 155 -8.05 16.18 18.96
CA ALA A 155 -7.84 16.04 20.40
C ALA A 155 -6.59 16.79 20.88
N MET A 156 -5.62 17.08 20.00
CA MET A 156 -4.44 17.88 20.36
C MET A 156 -4.75 19.36 20.60
N ALA A 157 -5.90 19.85 20.11
CA ALA A 157 -6.38 21.21 20.37
C ALA A 157 -7.25 21.31 21.64
N LEU A 158 -7.50 20.19 22.33
CA LEU A 158 -8.25 20.14 23.59
C LEU A 158 -7.31 20.32 24.80
N PRO A 159 -7.86 20.52 26.02
CA PRO A 159 -7.04 20.60 27.23
C PRO A 159 -6.04 19.44 27.35
N LEU A 160 -4.90 19.72 27.99
CA LEU A 160 -3.76 18.79 28.06
C LEU A 160 -4.14 17.38 28.53
N ALA A 161 -5.03 17.26 29.52
CA ALA A 161 -5.50 15.97 30.02
C ALA A 161 -6.18 15.13 28.93
N THR A 162 -6.98 15.76 28.07
CA THR A 162 -7.67 15.11 26.96
C THR A 162 -6.69 14.71 25.85
N ALA A 163 -5.76 15.62 25.52
CA ALA A 163 -4.70 15.33 24.56
C ALA A 163 -3.85 14.13 25.01
N GLN A 164 -3.49 14.06 26.30
CA GLN A 164 -2.74 12.94 26.88
C GLN A 164 -3.50 11.61 26.78
N LYS A 165 -4.82 11.59 27.02
CA LYS A 165 -5.65 10.38 26.80
C LYS A 165 -5.61 9.93 25.34
N ALA A 166 -5.76 10.86 24.40
CA ALA A 166 -5.74 10.55 22.97
C ALA A 166 -4.36 10.06 22.50
N ILE A 167 -3.28 10.64 23.03
CA ILE A 167 -1.91 10.19 22.81
C ILE A 167 -1.73 8.76 23.32
N ALA A 168 -2.11 8.48 24.57
CA ALA A 168 -1.98 7.16 25.18
C ALA A 168 -2.72 6.10 24.35
N TYR A 169 -3.93 6.41 23.88
CA TYR A 169 -4.67 5.54 22.98
C TYR A 169 -3.91 5.25 21.68
N GLY A 170 -3.44 6.30 21.01
CA GLY A 170 -2.76 6.12 19.73
C GLY A 170 -1.41 5.42 19.85
N LEU A 171 -0.67 5.62 20.95
CA LEU A 171 0.55 4.87 21.28
C LEU A 171 0.29 3.37 21.44
N ALA A 172 -0.86 2.99 22.01
CA ALA A 172 -1.28 1.59 22.17
C ALA A 172 -1.89 0.98 20.89
N SER A 173 -2.02 1.75 19.80
CA SER A 173 -2.70 1.30 18.59
C SER A 173 -1.92 0.23 17.83
N ASN A 174 -2.61 -0.73 17.21
CA ASN A 174 -1.99 -1.62 16.23
C ASN A 174 -1.60 -0.90 14.92
N SER A 175 -2.15 0.29 14.66
CA SER A 175 -1.79 1.10 13.50
C SER A 175 -0.45 1.80 13.71
N SER A 176 0.56 1.45 12.91
CA SER A 176 1.88 2.08 12.97
C SER A 176 1.83 3.58 12.68
N ILE A 177 0.92 4.04 11.81
CA ILE A 177 0.74 5.46 11.53
C ILE A 177 0.18 6.19 12.75
N LEU A 178 -0.82 5.61 13.42
CA LEU A 178 -1.41 6.24 14.60
C LEU A 178 -0.41 6.26 15.77
N ARG A 179 0.32 5.14 16.01
CA ARG A 179 1.41 5.09 17.00
C ARG A 179 2.45 6.16 16.73
N ARG A 180 2.91 6.28 15.49
CA ARG A 180 3.92 7.27 15.09
C ARG A 180 3.43 8.70 15.29
N LEU A 181 2.18 9.02 14.93
CA LEU A 181 1.62 10.36 15.15
C LEU A 181 1.51 10.67 16.64
N SER A 182 1.00 9.74 17.44
CA SER A 182 0.92 9.91 18.89
C SER A 182 2.29 10.02 19.54
N PHE A 183 3.29 9.30 19.06
CA PHE A 183 4.68 9.44 19.50
C PHE A 183 5.21 10.85 19.27
N LEU A 184 5.01 11.41 18.07
CA LEU A 184 5.42 12.79 17.76
C LEU A 184 4.79 13.80 18.72
N GLN A 185 3.50 13.65 19.01
CA GLN A 185 2.80 14.52 19.96
C GLN A 185 3.30 14.30 21.40
N ALA A 186 3.54 13.05 21.79
CA ALA A 186 3.99 12.70 23.12
C ALA A 186 5.39 13.27 23.43
N ILE A 187 6.35 13.13 22.51
CA ILE A 187 7.69 13.69 22.66
C ILE A 187 7.68 15.22 22.58
N GLU A 188 6.64 15.87 22.09
CA GLU A 188 6.55 17.33 22.20
C GLU A 188 6.11 17.75 23.60
N LEU A 189 5.19 17.01 24.22
CA LEU A 189 4.55 17.37 25.50
C LEU A 189 5.28 16.88 26.76
N GLN A 190 6.02 15.77 26.71
CA GLN A 190 6.62 15.15 27.91
C GLN A 190 8.03 15.65 28.18
N THR A 191 8.37 15.95 29.43
CA THR A 191 9.73 16.37 29.80
C THR A 191 10.72 15.20 29.75
N ASP A 192 10.34 14.04 30.29
CA ASP A 192 11.13 12.80 30.23
C ASP A 192 10.69 11.95 29.03
N ARG A 193 11.53 12.00 27.98
CA ARG A 193 11.23 11.43 26.64
C ARG A 193 12.06 10.20 26.35
N THR A 194 13.13 9.97 27.12
CA THR A 194 14.20 9.02 26.80
C THR A 194 13.63 7.62 26.62
N ARG A 195 12.92 7.12 27.64
CA ARG A 195 12.31 5.79 27.59
C ARG A 195 11.37 5.61 26.40
N MET A 196 10.60 6.63 26.06
CA MET A 196 9.67 6.56 24.94
C MET A 196 10.40 6.48 23.59
N ILE A 197 11.48 7.25 23.43
CA ILE A 197 12.34 7.19 22.24
C ILE A 197 12.99 5.81 22.14
N GLU A 198 13.53 5.28 23.24
CA GLU A 198 14.13 3.94 23.29
C GLU A 198 13.13 2.85 22.88
N ASP A 199 11.90 2.91 23.39
CA ASP A 199 10.84 1.97 23.02
C ASP A 199 10.53 2.07 21.52
N PHE A 200 10.38 3.28 20.98
CA PHE A 200 10.08 3.51 19.57
C PHE A 200 11.24 3.23 18.59
N LEU A 201 12.49 3.30 19.06
CA LEU A 201 13.65 2.82 18.30
C LEU A 201 13.53 1.32 18.00
N THR A 202 12.77 0.60 18.81
CA THR A 202 12.47 -0.83 18.63
C THR A 202 11.03 -1.12 18.24
N ASP A 203 10.29 -0.14 17.70
CA ASP A 203 8.96 -0.40 17.15
C ASP A 203 9.07 -1.36 15.93
N PRO A 204 8.15 -2.33 15.75
CA PRO A 204 8.16 -3.23 14.59
C PRO A 204 8.07 -2.51 13.24
N SER A 205 7.49 -1.31 13.18
CA SER A 205 7.33 -0.51 11.97
C SER A 205 8.60 0.29 11.64
N SER A 206 9.11 0.15 10.42
CA SER A 206 10.23 0.95 9.92
C SER A 206 9.97 2.45 10.00
N ALA A 207 8.77 2.91 9.63
CA ALA A 207 8.42 4.33 9.68
C ALA A 207 8.40 4.91 11.10
N ALA A 208 8.02 4.10 12.10
CA ALA A 208 8.05 4.51 13.50
C ALA A 208 9.50 4.60 13.99
N ARG A 209 10.32 3.58 13.70
CA ARG A 209 11.77 3.60 14.01
C ARG A 209 12.50 4.75 13.36
N SER A 210 12.25 5.07 12.08
CA SER A 210 12.86 6.22 11.41
C SER A 210 12.50 7.54 12.12
N THR A 211 11.27 7.66 12.61
CA THR A 211 10.85 8.83 13.41
C THR A 211 11.56 8.86 14.77
N ALA A 212 11.72 7.69 15.39
CA ALA A 212 12.45 7.54 16.65
C ALA A 212 13.94 7.86 16.50
N LEU A 213 14.58 7.48 15.39
CA LEU A 213 15.99 7.81 15.09
C LEU A 213 16.18 9.33 14.94
N TRP A 214 15.25 10.01 14.29
CA TRP A 214 15.24 11.48 14.25
C TRP A 214 15.10 12.07 15.67
N ALA A 215 14.17 11.55 16.47
CA ALA A 215 13.96 12.01 17.84
C ALA A 215 15.17 11.74 18.72
N ALA A 216 15.81 10.59 18.58
CA ALA A 216 17.01 10.20 19.30
C ALA A 216 18.15 11.18 19.05
N ARG A 217 18.39 11.54 17.77
CA ARG A 217 19.34 12.59 17.41
C ARG A 217 18.98 13.95 18.02
N LYS A 218 17.70 14.32 18.02
CA LYS A 218 17.23 15.62 18.53
C LYS A 218 17.34 15.74 20.05
N TYR A 219 17.09 14.66 20.78
CA TYR A 219 16.96 14.64 22.24
C TYR A 219 18.11 13.91 22.95
N GLY A 220 19.17 13.53 22.22
CA GLY A 220 20.39 12.97 22.81
C GLY A 220 20.29 11.52 23.30
N VAL A 221 19.41 10.71 22.70
CA VAL A 221 19.35 9.26 22.96
C VAL A 221 20.27 8.56 21.97
N ASP A 222 21.12 7.65 22.44
CA ASP A 222 22.02 6.87 21.57
C ASP A 222 21.34 5.58 21.09
N PRO A 223 20.98 5.46 19.79
CA PRO A 223 20.37 4.26 19.25
C PRO A 223 21.27 3.03 19.30
N LEU A 224 22.59 3.20 19.25
CA LEU A 224 23.54 2.10 19.30
C LEU A 224 23.54 1.47 20.69
N GLN A 225 23.54 2.28 21.74
CA GLN A 225 23.42 1.81 23.13
C GLN A 225 22.11 1.04 23.34
N VAL A 226 20.99 1.53 22.81
CA VAL A 226 19.70 0.84 22.86
C VAL A 226 19.77 -0.52 22.16
N LEU A 227 20.33 -0.55 20.93
CA LEU A 227 20.49 -1.81 20.20
C LEU A 227 21.37 -2.80 20.97
N GLN A 228 22.52 -2.36 21.48
CA GLN A 228 23.45 -3.20 22.25
C GLN A 228 22.78 -3.76 23.50
N ALA A 229 22.03 -2.94 24.25
CA ALA A 229 21.29 -3.39 25.43
C ALA A 229 20.23 -4.45 25.07
N ARG A 230 19.55 -4.31 23.91
CA ARG A 230 18.57 -5.30 23.45
C ARG A 230 19.22 -6.60 23.00
N LEU A 231 20.34 -6.53 22.28
CA LEU A 231 21.09 -7.71 21.80
C LEU A 231 21.79 -8.47 22.94
N ALA A 232 22.17 -7.78 24.02
CA ALA A 232 22.71 -8.39 25.23
C ALA A 232 21.65 -9.03 26.13
N GLY A 233 20.36 -8.69 25.91
CA GLY A 233 19.23 -9.26 26.64
C GLY A 233 18.74 -10.59 26.08
N GLU A 234 17.53 -10.97 26.48
CA GLU A 234 16.88 -12.19 26.04
C GLU A 234 16.46 -12.14 24.56
N ILE A 235 16.51 -13.31 23.91
CA ILE A 235 15.97 -13.49 22.57
C ILE A 235 14.46 -13.17 22.58
N PRO A 236 13.94 -12.36 21.63
CA PRO A 236 12.56 -11.93 21.65
C PRO A 236 11.55 -13.07 21.54
N ALA A 237 10.50 -13.03 22.36
CA ALA A 237 9.41 -14.02 22.32
C ALA A 237 8.35 -13.72 21.24
N THR A 238 8.26 -12.48 20.74
CA THR A 238 7.20 -12.07 19.81
C THR A 238 7.73 -11.55 18.49
N LYS A 239 6.99 -11.78 17.41
CA LYS A 239 7.29 -11.26 16.06
C LYS A 239 7.56 -9.75 16.09
N ALA A 240 6.75 -8.98 16.81
CA ALA A 240 6.89 -7.53 16.86
C ALA A 240 8.23 -7.09 17.45
N ARG A 241 8.66 -7.73 18.55
CA ARG A 241 9.96 -7.44 19.18
C ARG A 241 11.13 -7.85 18.30
N TRP A 242 11.03 -8.99 17.60
CA TRP A 242 12.03 -9.40 16.59
C TRP A 242 12.22 -8.34 15.51
N LEU A 243 11.12 -7.93 14.86
CA LEU A 243 11.16 -6.92 13.80
C LEU A 243 11.67 -5.57 14.29
N GLY A 244 11.40 -5.23 15.56
CA GLY A 244 11.91 -4.03 16.22
C GLY A 244 13.42 -4.01 16.33
N VAL A 245 14.01 -5.01 16.97
CA VAL A 245 15.46 -5.07 17.23
C VAL A 245 16.25 -5.27 15.94
N LEU A 246 15.86 -6.25 15.11
CA LEU A 246 16.52 -6.49 13.82
C LEU A 246 16.37 -5.29 12.88
N GLY A 247 15.21 -4.65 12.91
CA GLY A 247 14.96 -3.48 12.09
C GLY A 247 15.77 -2.25 12.54
N LEU A 248 16.08 -2.14 13.83
CA LEU A 248 17.01 -1.13 14.34
C LEU A 248 18.44 -1.45 13.90
N ALA A 249 18.89 -2.70 14.05
CA ALA A 249 20.20 -3.14 13.54
C ALA A 249 20.38 -2.80 12.06
N GLN A 250 19.35 -3.03 11.25
CA GLN A 250 19.38 -2.71 9.82
C GLN A 250 19.51 -1.21 9.57
N SER A 251 18.77 -0.41 10.32
CA SER A 251 18.80 1.05 10.17
C SER A 251 20.15 1.65 10.58
N LEU A 252 20.88 0.97 11.47
CA LEU A 252 22.20 1.37 11.95
C LEU A 252 23.35 0.72 11.18
N GLY A 253 23.08 -0.21 10.26
CA GLY A 253 24.11 -0.97 9.54
C GLY A 253 24.95 -1.87 10.45
N MET A 254 24.35 -2.37 11.54
CA MET A 254 25.04 -3.18 12.54
C MET A 254 24.75 -4.66 12.34
N ALA A 255 25.81 -5.48 12.38
CA ALA A 255 25.68 -6.92 12.41
C ALA A 255 25.07 -7.41 13.72
N ILE A 256 24.38 -8.56 13.67
CA ILE A 256 23.80 -9.21 14.85
C ILE A 256 24.65 -10.40 15.32
N PRO A 257 24.62 -10.75 16.63
CA PRO A 257 25.32 -11.94 17.11
C PRO A 257 24.86 -13.22 16.42
N GLN A 258 25.78 -14.18 16.23
CA GLN A 258 25.49 -15.45 15.55
C GLN A 258 24.32 -16.22 16.20
N GLY A 259 24.21 -16.20 17.54
CA GLY A 259 23.09 -16.82 18.25
C GLY A 259 21.74 -16.17 17.92
N TRP A 260 21.70 -14.84 17.75
CA TRP A 260 20.51 -14.11 17.31
C TRP A 260 20.15 -14.45 15.87
N MET A 261 21.13 -14.54 14.98
CA MET A 261 20.92 -14.92 13.59
C MET A 261 20.30 -16.32 13.49
N ASN A 262 20.87 -17.31 14.17
CA ASN A 262 20.36 -18.69 14.18
C ASN A 262 18.93 -18.77 14.74
N ALA A 263 18.67 -18.06 15.83
CA ALA A 263 17.35 -18.02 16.46
C ALA A 263 16.31 -17.35 15.56
N ALA A 264 16.69 -16.29 14.84
CA ALA A 264 15.82 -15.59 13.90
C ALA A 264 15.51 -16.41 12.65
N LEU A 265 16.51 -17.10 12.09
CA LEU A 265 16.33 -18.01 10.94
C LEU A 265 15.44 -19.20 11.29
N SER A 266 15.37 -19.59 12.57
CA SER A 266 14.48 -20.65 13.07
C SER A 266 13.06 -20.17 13.40
N GLN A 267 12.75 -18.87 13.27
CA GLN A 267 11.41 -18.35 13.58
C GLN A 267 10.38 -18.83 12.55
N ASN A 268 9.15 -19.09 13.02
CA ASN A 268 8.00 -19.38 12.13
C ASN A 268 7.66 -18.18 11.22
N SER A 269 7.96 -16.95 11.65
CA SER A 269 7.67 -15.75 10.88
C SER A 269 8.65 -15.55 9.72
N GLY A 270 8.16 -15.69 8.49
CA GLY A 270 8.96 -15.43 7.30
C GLY A 270 9.44 -13.97 7.17
N GLU A 271 8.74 -13.00 7.75
CA GLU A 271 9.22 -11.60 7.79
C GLU A 271 10.49 -11.46 8.66
N VAL A 272 10.56 -12.19 9.78
CA VAL A 272 11.74 -12.17 10.66
C VAL A 272 12.93 -12.84 9.94
N ARG A 273 12.70 -14.00 9.34
CA ARG A 273 13.73 -14.70 8.54
C ARG A 273 14.23 -13.83 7.38
N ALA A 274 13.32 -13.21 6.63
CA ALA A 274 13.65 -12.34 5.50
C ALA A 274 14.44 -11.09 5.92
N LEU A 275 14.13 -10.51 7.09
CA LEU A 275 14.86 -9.37 7.62
C LEU A 275 16.29 -9.73 7.99
N VAL A 276 16.51 -10.90 8.61
CA VAL A 276 17.88 -11.38 8.88
C VAL A 276 18.66 -11.67 7.62
N LEU A 277 18.05 -12.25 6.59
CA LEU A 277 18.73 -12.42 5.30
C LEU A 277 19.12 -11.09 4.65
N SER A 278 18.30 -10.05 4.83
CA SER A 278 18.61 -8.71 4.33
C SER A 278 19.71 -8.02 5.12
N LEU A 279 19.95 -8.44 6.37
CA LEU A 279 20.99 -7.92 7.27
C LEU A 279 22.33 -8.61 7.07
N GLU A 280 22.31 -9.94 7.06
CA GLU A 280 23.51 -10.79 7.18
C GLU A 280 23.83 -11.56 5.89
N GLY A 281 22.94 -11.50 4.89
CA GLY A 281 23.02 -12.36 3.70
C GLY A 281 24.05 -11.91 2.65
N GLU A 282 24.45 -10.63 2.61
CA GLU A 282 25.34 -10.11 1.56
C GLU A 282 26.67 -10.87 1.48
N GLY A 283 27.25 -11.25 2.63
CA GLY A 283 28.49 -12.04 2.69
C GLY A 283 28.26 -13.55 2.79
N ARG A 284 27.02 -14.04 2.65
CA ARG A 284 26.64 -15.44 2.94
C ARG A 284 25.73 -16.00 1.82
N PRO A 285 26.28 -16.21 0.61
CA PRO A 285 25.50 -16.70 -0.54
C PRO A 285 24.86 -18.06 -0.28
N ASP A 286 25.47 -18.91 0.54
CA ASP A 286 24.93 -20.18 1.01
C ASP A 286 23.57 -20.01 1.72
N LEU A 287 23.46 -19.04 2.65
CA LEU A 287 22.20 -18.74 3.32
C LEU A 287 21.13 -18.24 2.35
N LEU A 288 21.52 -17.42 1.38
CA LEU A 288 20.61 -16.89 0.37
C LEU A 288 20.12 -17.96 -0.61
N ILE A 289 20.96 -18.95 -0.95
CA ILE A 289 20.58 -20.12 -1.76
C ILE A 289 19.61 -21.02 -1.00
N VAL A 290 19.76 -21.18 0.32
CA VAL A 290 18.75 -21.88 1.12
C VAL A 290 17.43 -21.10 1.12
N ALA A 291 17.48 -19.77 1.18
CA ALA A 291 16.30 -18.92 1.23
C ALA A 291 15.39 -18.99 0.00
N ILE A 292 15.93 -19.24 -1.20
CA ILE A 292 15.12 -19.41 -2.42
C ILE A 292 14.27 -20.69 -2.42
N ALA A 293 14.55 -21.62 -1.50
CA ALA A 293 13.74 -22.81 -1.26
C ALA A 293 12.60 -22.56 -0.27
N ASP A 294 12.61 -21.45 0.48
CA ASP A 294 11.64 -21.21 1.55
C ASP A 294 10.22 -21.02 0.98
N PRO A 295 9.20 -21.67 1.55
CA PRO A 295 7.81 -21.51 1.10
C PRO A 295 7.30 -20.08 1.32
N SER A 296 7.84 -19.36 2.31
CA SER A 296 7.47 -17.99 2.61
C SER A 296 7.94 -17.03 1.52
N ARG A 297 6.99 -16.31 0.93
CA ARG A 297 7.26 -15.32 -0.12
C ARG A 297 8.29 -14.25 0.29
N PRO A 298 8.21 -13.61 1.48
CA PRO A 298 9.23 -12.65 1.91
C PRO A 298 10.65 -13.21 1.96
N VAL A 299 10.80 -14.48 2.37
CA VAL A 299 12.10 -15.14 2.49
C VAL A 299 12.67 -15.45 1.11
N PHE A 300 11.84 -16.02 0.23
CA PHE A 300 12.18 -16.22 -1.18
C PHE A 300 12.65 -14.92 -1.83
N GLU A 301 11.87 -13.84 -1.70
CA GLU A 301 12.21 -12.54 -2.27
C GLU A 301 13.49 -11.94 -1.66
N ALA A 302 13.75 -12.16 -0.37
CA ALA A 302 15.00 -11.75 0.27
C ALA A 302 16.21 -12.53 -0.30
N GLY A 303 16.08 -13.85 -0.48
CA GLY A 303 17.09 -14.69 -1.13
C GLY A 303 17.41 -14.20 -2.54
N VAL A 304 16.38 -14.01 -3.38
CA VAL A 304 16.55 -13.49 -4.75
C VAL A 304 17.23 -12.12 -4.75
N ARG A 305 16.79 -11.17 -3.91
CA ARG A 305 17.41 -9.85 -3.84
C ARG A 305 18.88 -9.91 -3.41
N GLY A 306 19.20 -10.74 -2.42
CA GLY A 306 20.57 -10.90 -1.92
C GLY A 306 21.50 -11.61 -2.91
N LEU A 307 20.97 -12.53 -3.73
CA LEU A 307 21.76 -13.24 -4.76
C LEU A 307 22.01 -12.39 -6.00
N ARG A 308 21.11 -11.49 -6.36
CA ARG A 308 21.23 -10.65 -7.56
C ARG A 308 22.56 -9.90 -7.70
N PRO A 309 23.14 -9.28 -6.64
CA PRO A 309 24.44 -8.62 -6.75
C PRO A 309 25.63 -9.58 -6.69
N GLN A 310 25.43 -10.88 -6.42
CA GLN A 310 26.53 -11.84 -6.30
C GLN A 310 27.09 -12.20 -7.68
N PRO A 311 28.42 -12.30 -7.85
CA PRO A 311 29.00 -12.77 -9.11
C PRO A 311 28.54 -14.20 -9.43
N TRP A 312 28.11 -14.46 -10.67
CA TRP A 312 27.57 -15.79 -11.04
C TRP A 312 28.52 -16.93 -10.68
N LYS A 313 29.81 -16.78 -10.98
CA LYS A 313 30.86 -17.76 -10.66
C LYS A 313 30.93 -18.18 -9.18
N VAL A 314 30.45 -17.35 -8.26
CA VAL A 314 30.43 -17.64 -6.81
C VAL A 314 29.25 -18.53 -6.46
N ILE A 315 28.10 -18.31 -7.10
CA ILE A 315 26.84 -18.95 -6.74
C ILE A 315 26.46 -20.11 -7.68
N GLU A 316 27.02 -20.16 -8.89
CA GLU A 316 26.62 -21.03 -9.99
C GLU A 316 26.38 -22.48 -9.57
N SER A 317 27.39 -23.12 -8.95
CA SER A 317 27.31 -24.55 -8.64
C SER A 317 26.21 -24.86 -7.63
N ALA A 318 26.16 -24.13 -6.52
CA ALA A 318 25.21 -24.38 -5.45
C ALA A 318 23.80 -23.93 -5.84
N PHE A 319 23.67 -22.80 -6.54
CA PHE A 319 22.42 -22.30 -7.06
C PHE A 319 21.82 -23.26 -8.09
N SER A 320 22.62 -23.75 -9.04
CA SER A 320 22.14 -24.67 -10.08
C SER A 320 21.66 -26.00 -9.48
N ALA A 321 22.40 -26.56 -8.52
CA ALA A 321 21.96 -27.77 -7.81
C ALA A 321 20.63 -27.58 -7.07
N GLN A 322 20.47 -26.43 -6.41
CA GLN A 322 19.24 -26.09 -5.70
C GLN A 322 18.07 -25.88 -6.68
N LEU A 323 18.30 -25.14 -7.78
CA LEU A 323 17.29 -24.86 -8.79
C LEU A 323 16.77 -26.15 -9.42
N GLU A 324 17.65 -27.08 -9.77
CA GLU A 324 17.29 -28.40 -10.32
C GLU A 324 16.37 -29.17 -9.39
N THR A 325 16.65 -29.13 -8.08
CA THR A 325 15.82 -29.79 -7.05
C THR A 325 14.44 -29.14 -6.94
N LEU A 326 14.39 -27.80 -6.99
CA LEU A 326 13.15 -27.05 -6.79
C LEU A 326 12.26 -27.00 -8.03
N TRP A 327 12.85 -27.03 -9.24
CA TRP A 327 12.20 -26.71 -10.50
C TRP A 327 10.81 -27.32 -10.70
N PRO A 328 10.58 -28.63 -10.44
CA PRO A 328 9.28 -29.26 -10.66
C PRO A 328 8.16 -28.65 -9.79
N ALA A 329 8.49 -28.18 -8.59
CA ALA A 329 7.53 -27.64 -7.62
C ALA A 329 7.34 -26.12 -7.69
N LEU A 330 8.18 -25.41 -8.45
CA LEU A 330 8.11 -23.95 -8.54
C LEU A 330 6.95 -23.47 -9.42
N THR A 331 6.28 -22.40 -8.96
CA THR A 331 5.35 -21.63 -9.80
C THR A 331 6.09 -20.92 -10.93
N ALA A 332 5.38 -20.58 -12.01
CA ALA A 332 5.95 -19.84 -13.13
C ALA A 332 6.62 -18.52 -12.68
N SER A 333 6.02 -17.79 -11.73
CA SER A 333 6.59 -16.56 -11.18
C SER A 333 7.92 -16.77 -10.45
N ARG A 334 8.05 -17.86 -9.67
CA ARG A 334 9.31 -18.18 -8.99
C ARG A 334 10.37 -18.68 -9.97
N ARG A 335 9.99 -19.50 -10.96
CA ARG A 335 10.90 -19.93 -12.04
C ARG A 335 11.50 -18.72 -12.74
N GLN A 336 10.67 -17.75 -13.14
CA GLN A 336 11.12 -16.52 -13.79
C GLN A 336 12.11 -15.73 -12.91
N ALA A 337 11.78 -15.51 -11.64
CA ALA A 337 12.64 -14.76 -10.73
C ALA A 337 14.01 -15.44 -10.49
N LEU A 338 14.06 -16.78 -10.50
CA LEU A 338 15.31 -17.53 -10.37
C LEU A 338 16.11 -17.55 -11.68
N LEU A 339 15.47 -17.69 -12.84
CA LEU A 339 16.15 -17.58 -14.13
C LEU A 339 16.83 -16.21 -14.27
N GLU A 340 16.20 -15.14 -13.80
CA GLU A 340 16.77 -13.79 -13.84
C GLU A 340 18.06 -13.60 -13.00
N LEU A 341 18.41 -14.57 -12.15
CA LEU A 341 19.69 -14.57 -11.42
C LEU A 341 20.85 -15.17 -12.24
N MET A 342 20.55 -15.83 -13.36
CA MET A 342 21.53 -16.50 -14.20
C MET A 342 21.95 -15.58 -15.35
N PRO A 343 23.17 -15.71 -15.90
CA PRO A 343 23.54 -15.13 -17.18
C PRO A 343 22.58 -15.55 -18.29
N LYS A 344 22.35 -14.68 -19.28
CA LYS A 344 21.31 -14.85 -20.29
C LYS A 344 21.49 -16.12 -21.11
N TRP A 345 22.70 -16.43 -21.56
CA TRP A 345 22.92 -17.66 -22.32
C TRP A 345 22.81 -18.91 -21.43
N THR A 346 23.19 -18.81 -20.16
CA THR A 346 23.00 -19.87 -19.17
C THR A 346 21.51 -20.12 -18.87
N GLN A 347 20.65 -19.07 -18.85
CA GLN A 347 19.17 -19.23 -18.77
C GLN A 347 18.63 -20.11 -19.90
N ALA A 348 19.01 -19.79 -21.14
CA ALA A 348 18.58 -20.56 -22.31
C ALA A 348 19.13 -21.99 -22.28
N GLY A 349 20.39 -22.18 -21.88
CA GLY A 349 20.99 -23.50 -21.68
C GLY A 349 20.21 -24.35 -20.68
N TYR A 350 19.81 -23.75 -19.55
CA TYR A 350 19.00 -24.40 -18.54
C TYR A 350 17.61 -24.79 -19.07
N LEU A 351 16.90 -23.87 -19.73
CA LEU A 351 15.58 -24.16 -20.31
C LEU A 351 15.64 -25.27 -21.38
N LEU A 352 16.67 -25.29 -22.21
CA LEU A 352 16.90 -26.36 -23.19
C LEU A 352 17.16 -27.72 -22.52
N GLN A 353 17.88 -27.72 -21.40
CA GLN A 353 18.12 -28.93 -20.61
C GLN A 353 16.82 -29.46 -19.99
N GLN A 354 15.98 -28.58 -19.45
CA GLN A 354 14.66 -28.97 -18.94
C GLN A 354 13.77 -29.51 -20.05
N LEU A 355 13.73 -28.85 -21.21
CA LEU A 355 12.96 -29.30 -22.38
C LEU A 355 13.42 -30.70 -22.85
N SER A 356 14.72 -30.99 -22.77
CA SER A 356 15.26 -32.30 -23.14
C SER A 356 14.87 -33.41 -22.16
N ARG A 357 14.65 -33.07 -20.88
CA ARG A 357 14.29 -34.03 -19.82
C ARG A 357 12.79 -34.30 -19.76
N THR A 358 11.98 -33.27 -19.97
CA THR A 358 10.51 -33.36 -19.98
C THR A 358 9.93 -32.81 -21.28
N PRO A 359 10.21 -33.45 -22.44
CA PRO A 359 9.78 -32.96 -23.75
C PRO A 359 8.25 -32.90 -23.91
N ALA A 360 7.51 -33.65 -23.08
CA ALA A 360 6.05 -33.66 -23.07
C ALA A 360 5.43 -32.57 -22.18
N GLU A 361 6.21 -31.75 -21.46
CA GLU A 361 5.67 -30.69 -20.58
C GLU A 361 5.53 -29.37 -21.38
N PRO A 362 4.30 -28.97 -21.79
CA PRO A 362 4.12 -27.78 -22.64
C PRO A 362 4.62 -26.49 -21.97
N SER A 363 4.62 -26.47 -20.63
CA SER A 363 5.02 -25.33 -19.81
C SER A 363 6.47 -24.91 -20.04
N VAL A 364 7.39 -25.86 -20.31
CA VAL A 364 8.82 -25.56 -20.50
C VAL A 364 9.08 -24.98 -21.88
N LEU A 365 8.40 -25.50 -22.91
CA LEU A 365 8.48 -24.96 -24.27
C LEU A 365 7.89 -23.54 -24.33
N GLU A 366 6.77 -23.29 -23.66
CA GLU A 366 6.18 -21.95 -23.54
C GLU A 366 7.11 -20.98 -22.83
N GLN A 367 7.79 -21.40 -21.76
CA GLN A 367 8.80 -20.58 -21.09
C GLN A 367 10.00 -20.26 -21.98
N LEU A 368 10.50 -21.24 -22.75
CA LEU A 368 11.58 -21.01 -23.71
C LEU A 368 11.15 -20.02 -24.81
N ARG A 369 9.93 -20.15 -25.34
CA ARG A 369 9.36 -19.22 -26.31
C ARG A 369 9.24 -17.82 -25.71
N ALA A 370 8.65 -17.68 -24.52
CA ALA A 370 8.53 -16.40 -23.82
C ALA A 370 9.89 -15.75 -23.58
N TRP A 371 10.91 -16.55 -23.22
CA TRP A 371 12.28 -16.07 -23.04
C TRP A 371 12.86 -15.51 -24.35
N VAL A 372 12.73 -16.23 -25.47
CA VAL A 372 13.19 -15.79 -26.80
C VAL A 372 12.47 -14.51 -27.24
N TYR A 373 11.14 -14.46 -27.10
CA TYR A 373 10.35 -13.28 -27.46
C TYR A 373 10.65 -12.06 -26.59
N GLY A 374 11.00 -12.29 -25.32
CA GLY A 374 11.38 -11.22 -24.40
C GLY A 374 12.70 -10.53 -24.74
N GLN A 375 13.54 -11.12 -25.62
CA GLN A 375 14.79 -10.50 -26.04
C GLN A 375 14.58 -9.68 -27.33
N THR A 376 14.53 -8.35 -27.17
CA THR A 376 14.34 -7.41 -28.29
C THR A 376 15.61 -7.15 -29.09
N TYR A 377 16.78 -7.33 -28.47
CA TYR A 377 18.09 -7.01 -29.05
C TYR A 377 19.08 -8.17 -28.85
N SER A 378 20.28 -8.03 -29.42
CA SER A 378 21.37 -8.98 -29.23
C SER A 378 21.75 -9.08 -27.75
N ILE A 379 22.05 -10.30 -27.32
CA ILE A 379 22.36 -10.61 -25.93
C ILE A 379 23.82 -10.28 -25.67
N THR A 380 24.05 -9.27 -24.83
CA THR A 380 25.38 -8.97 -24.29
C THR A 380 25.54 -9.71 -22.96
N ASP A 381 26.28 -10.81 -22.98
CA ASP A 381 26.56 -11.66 -21.83
C ASP A 381 28.03 -12.05 -21.86
N ARG A 382 28.76 -11.61 -20.83
CA ARG A 382 30.21 -11.82 -20.69
C ARG A 382 30.54 -12.88 -19.63
N GLU A 383 29.54 -13.38 -18.92
CA GLU A 383 29.74 -14.35 -17.85
C GLU A 383 29.62 -15.79 -18.39
N THR A 384 28.73 -16.04 -19.35
CA THR A 384 28.68 -17.34 -20.03
C THR A 384 29.91 -17.53 -20.95
N SER A 385 30.54 -18.70 -20.85
CA SER A 385 31.69 -19.04 -21.70
C SER A 385 31.34 -19.11 -23.19
N GLU A 386 32.30 -18.82 -24.07
CA GLU A 386 32.09 -18.87 -25.53
C GLU A 386 31.67 -20.26 -26.02
N SER A 387 32.25 -21.31 -25.44
CA SER A 387 31.91 -22.70 -25.76
C SER A 387 30.48 -23.06 -25.35
N GLU A 388 30.04 -22.63 -24.17
CA GLU A 388 28.66 -22.82 -23.72
C GLU A 388 27.68 -22.05 -24.60
N ARG A 389 27.98 -20.78 -24.90
CA ARG A 389 27.17 -19.94 -25.79
C ARG A 389 27.01 -20.60 -27.16
N ALA A 390 28.10 -21.05 -27.78
CA ALA A 390 28.06 -21.72 -29.08
C ALA A 390 27.16 -22.97 -29.06
N ARG A 391 27.24 -23.76 -27.99
CA ARG A 391 26.38 -24.95 -27.80
C ARG A 391 24.91 -24.59 -27.66
N VAL A 392 24.58 -23.54 -26.91
CA VAL A 392 23.20 -23.07 -26.72
C VAL A 392 22.62 -22.54 -28.04
N VAL A 393 23.39 -21.69 -28.76
CA VAL A 393 22.98 -21.15 -30.07
C VAL A 393 22.73 -22.26 -31.08
N ALA A 394 23.58 -23.29 -31.13
CA ALA A 394 23.39 -24.43 -32.03
C ALA A 394 22.07 -25.17 -31.77
N LYS A 395 21.73 -25.40 -30.49
CA LYS A 395 20.47 -26.04 -30.10
C LYS A 395 19.24 -25.19 -30.41
N LEU A 396 19.30 -23.89 -30.13
CA LEU A 396 18.20 -22.98 -30.46
C LEU A 396 17.98 -22.87 -31.97
N THR A 397 19.07 -22.89 -32.77
CA THR A 397 19.00 -22.88 -34.24
C THR A 397 18.33 -24.15 -34.77
N ALA A 398 18.56 -25.30 -34.13
CA ALA A 398 17.87 -26.55 -34.49
C ALA A 398 16.35 -26.43 -34.26
N LEU A 399 15.94 -25.86 -33.12
CA LEU A 399 14.52 -25.60 -32.80
C LEU A 399 13.87 -24.53 -33.71
N GLU A 400 14.67 -23.63 -34.29
CA GLU A 400 14.17 -22.69 -35.30
C GLU A 400 13.96 -23.40 -36.66
N ARG A 401 14.86 -24.32 -37.02
CA ARG A 401 14.78 -25.10 -38.28
C ARG A 401 13.64 -26.11 -38.30
N ASP A 402 13.30 -26.69 -37.15
CA ASP A 402 12.18 -27.64 -37.02
C ASP A 402 10.81 -26.96 -36.84
N GLY A 403 10.77 -25.62 -36.82
CA GLY A 403 9.55 -24.82 -36.68
C GLY A 403 9.04 -24.67 -35.24
N THR A 404 9.77 -25.17 -34.24
CA THR A 404 9.41 -25.02 -32.82
C THR A 404 9.54 -23.57 -32.33
N LEU A 405 10.51 -22.83 -32.87
CA LEU A 405 10.71 -21.39 -32.70
C LEU A 405 10.50 -20.63 -34.01
N PRO A 406 10.05 -19.36 -33.99
CA PRO A 406 9.86 -18.58 -35.21
C PRO A 406 11.17 -18.30 -35.94
N THR A 407 11.14 -18.33 -37.27
CA THR A 407 12.27 -18.01 -38.13
C THR A 407 12.80 -16.58 -37.88
N GLY A 408 14.13 -16.45 -37.80
CA GLY A 408 14.81 -15.17 -37.58
C GLY A 408 14.93 -14.78 -36.09
N SER A 409 14.45 -15.62 -35.18
CA SER A 409 14.59 -15.41 -33.74
C SER A 409 16.05 -15.49 -33.32
N ILE A 410 16.82 -16.47 -33.79
CA ILE A 410 18.17 -16.71 -33.27
C ILE A 410 19.17 -15.69 -33.81
N ALA A 411 19.06 -15.30 -35.07
CA ALA A 411 19.87 -14.25 -35.68
C ALA A 411 19.75 -12.91 -34.93
N ARG A 412 18.58 -12.61 -34.34
CA ARG A 412 18.37 -11.41 -33.52
C ARG A 412 19.12 -11.44 -32.18
N LEU A 413 19.33 -12.63 -31.60
CA LEU A 413 19.91 -12.78 -30.26
C LEU A 413 21.43 -12.71 -30.25
N ILE A 414 22.09 -12.91 -31.40
CA ILE A 414 23.55 -13.05 -31.51
C ILE A 414 24.25 -11.70 -31.50
#